data_AF-A0A944MJG0-F1
#
_entry.id   AF-A0A944MJG0-F1
#
_cell.length_a   1.000
_cell.length_b   1.000
_cell.length_c   1.000
_cell.angle_alpha   90.00
_cell.angle_beta   90.00
_cell.angle_gamma   90.00
#
_symmetry.space_group_name_H-M   'P 1'
#
loop_
_entity.id
_entity.type
_entity.pdbx_description
1 polymer ?
#
loop_
_entity_poly.entity_id
_entity_poly.type
_entity_poly.pdbx_seq_one_letter_code
_entity_poly.pdbx_strand_id
1 'polypeptide(L)'
;MSKLHFMLMLLVMMLGSSCATRTIYIQQTPPVKKTEVKLKKPKHDAVWVSGHWKWSKRKQKYVWGKGRWERKKKNHVWKEGHWKKNNGGWVWIPGHWK
;
A
#
# COMPACT_ATOMS: atom_id res chain seq x y z
N MET A 1 -1.87 -13.95 -47.47
CA MET A 1 -1.11 -14.59 -46.36
C MET A 1 -0.61 -13.59 -45.30
N SER A 2 -1.10 -12.34 -45.25
CA SER A 2 -0.55 -11.26 -44.39
C SER A 2 -1.31 -10.99 -43.07
N LYS A 3 -2.61 -11.34 -42.97
CA LYS A 3 -3.44 -10.99 -41.79
C LYS A 3 -3.19 -11.90 -40.57
N LEU A 4 -2.86 -13.18 -40.79
CA LEU A 4 -2.69 -14.15 -39.72
C LEU A 4 -1.36 -13.96 -38.94
N HIS A 5 -0.29 -13.58 -39.64
CA HIS A 5 0.99 -13.22 -39.01
C HIS A 5 0.90 -11.95 -38.16
N PHE A 6 0.14 -10.95 -38.63
CA PHE A 6 -0.08 -9.71 -37.87
C PHE A 6 -0.88 -9.96 -36.58
N MET A 7 -1.86 -10.86 -36.64
CA MET A 7 -2.67 -11.24 -35.48
C MET A 7 -1.88 -12.06 -34.45
N LEU A 8 -0.98 -12.94 -34.91
CA LEU A 8 -0.11 -13.73 -34.04
C LEU A 8 0.93 -12.87 -33.31
N MET A 9 1.46 -11.82 -33.97
CA MET A 9 2.37 -10.85 -33.34
C MET A 9 1.67 -9.99 -32.27
N LEU A 10 0.40 -9.61 -32.49
CA LEU A 10 -0.39 -8.84 -31.52
C LEU A 10 -0.73 -9.64 -30.24
N LEU A 11 -0.92 -10.96 -30.37
CA LEU A 11 -1.21 -11.85 -29.24
C LEU A 11 0.01 -12.03 -28.31
N VAL A 12 1.23 -12.01 -28.85
CA VAL A 12 2.47 -12.20 -28.08
C VAL A 12 2.85 -10.98 -27.23
N MET A 13 2.46 -9.76 -27.64
CA MET A 13 2.78 -8.54 -26.89
C MET A 13 1.87 -8.29 -25.67
N MET A 14 0.67 -8.89 -25.60
CA MET A 14 -0.28 -8.65 -24.51
C MET A 14 -0.05 -9.50 -23.26
N LEU A 15 0.86 -10.47 -23.30
CA LEU A 15 1.12 -11.40 -22.19
C LEU A 15 2.12 -10.91 -21.14
N GLY A 16 2.69 -9.70 -21.28
CA GLY A 16 3.90 -9.32 -20.52
C GLY A 16 3.75 -8.40 -19.31
N SER A 17 2.61 -7.76 -19.06
CA SER A 17 2.48 -6.79 -17.95
C SER A 17 2.10 -7.47 -16.63
N SER A 18 2.99 -8.32 -16.11
CA SER A 18 2.91 -8.72 -14.70
C SER A 18 3.41 -7.54 -13.87
N CYS A 19 2.49 -6.83 -13.21
CA CYS A 19 2.85 -5.87 -12.17
C CYS A 19 3.40 -6.67 -10.99
N ALA A 20 4.68 -7.05 -11.07
CA ALA A 20 5.39 -7.65 -9.97
C ALA A 20 5.47 -6.60 -8.85
N THR A 21 4.54 -6.68 -7.90
CA THR A 21 4.58 -5.89 -6.68
C THR A 21 5.81 -6.34 -5.91
N ARG A 22 6.91 -5.58 -6.06
CA ARG A 22 8.15 -5.81 -5.33
C ARG A 22 7.91 -5.44 -3.87
N THR A 23 7.52 -6.43 -3.08
CA THR A 23 7.44 -6.30 -1.63
C THR A 23 8.85 -6.18 -1.08
N ILE A 24 9.20 -5.02 -0.52
CA ILE A 24 10.54 -4.77 0.00
C ILE A 24 10.55 -5.06 1.50
N TYR A 25 11.42 -6.01 1.87
CA TYR A 25 11.65 -6.44 3.23
C TYR A 25 12.76 -5.60 3.86
N ILE A 26 12.56 -5.21 5.12
CA ILE A 26 13.64 -4.64 5.95
C ILE A 26 14.12 -5.70 6.94
N GLN A 27 15.45 -5.86 7.02
CA GLN A 27 16.13 -6.76 7.99
C GLN A 27 16.15 -6.15 9.40
N GLN A 28 16.09 -4.82 9.50
CA GLN A 28 16.12 -4.08 10.76
C GLN A 28 14.74 -4.10 11.44
N THR A 29 14.70 -4.19 12.77
CA THR A 29 13.48 -4.20 13.60
C THR A 29 12.53 -3.10 13.14
N PRO A 30 11.24 -3.40 12.88
CA PRO A 30 10.32 -2.44 12.31
C PRO A 30 10.28 -1.20 13.21
N PRO A 31 10.35 0.01 12.61
CA PRO A 31 10.30 1.23 13.39
C PRO A 31 9.08 1.22 14.30
N VAL A 32 9.28 1.55 15.57
CA VAL A 32 8.22 1.63 16.58
C VAL A 32 7.02 2.39 15.99
N LYS A 33 5.81 1.87 16.18
CA LYS A 33 4.58 2.57 15.78
C LYS A 33 4.66 3.98 16.36
N LYS A 34 4.69 5.00 15.49
CA LYS A 34 4.63 6.36 15.97
C LYS A 34 3.21 6.58 16.50
N THR A 35 3.10 6.82 17.80
CA THR A 35 1.83 7.25 18.40
C THR A 35 1.56 8.66 17.87
N GLU A 36 0.53 8.79 17.03
CA GLU A 36 0.09 10.09 16.55
C GLU A 36 -0.97 10.66 17.47
N VAL A 37 -0.81 11.93 17.83
CA VAL A 37 -1.84 12.69 18.53
C VAL A 37 -3.00 12.89 17.58
N LYS A 38 -4.15 12.28 17.91
CA LYS A 38 -5.40 12.48 17.17
C LYS A 38 -5.89 13.89 17.46
N LEU A 39 -5.81 14.78 16.47
CA LEU A 39 -6.45 16.10 16.56
C LEU A 39 -7.97 15.96 16.70
N LYS A 40 -8.65 16.98 17.21
CA LYS A 40 -10.11 16.97 17.39
C LYS A 40 -10.82 16.51 16.11
N LYS A 41 -11.76 15.58 16.26
CA LYS A 41 -12.53 15.00 15.15
C LYS A 41 -13.29 16.12 14.41
N PRO A 42 -13.05 16.35 13.11
CA PRO A 42 -13.59 17.51 12.41
C PRO A 42 -15.08 17.36 12.05
N LYS A 43 -15.57 16.14 11.84
CA LYS A 43 -16.97 15.83 11.49
C LYS A 43 -17.41 14.49 12.09
N HIS A 44 -18.70 14.29 12.33
CA HIS A 44 -19.23 13.06 12.93
C HIS A 44 -18.91 11.80 12.08
N ASP A 45 -18.80 11.94 10.77
CA ASP A 45 -18.47 10.88 9.81
C ASP A 45 -16.97 10.73 9.54
N ALA A 46 -16.09 11.42 10.27
CA ALA A 46 -14.65 11.28 10.11
C ALA A 46 -14.11 10.06 10.87
N VAL A 47 -13.24 9.28 10.21
CA VAL A 47 -12.46 8.18 10.78
C VAL A 47 -10.99 8.56 10.74
N TRP A 48 -10.28 8.32 11.85
CA TRP A 48 -8.86 8.55 11.91
C TRP A 48 -8.16 7.42 11.14
N VAL A 49 -7.47 7.78 10.07
CA VAL A 49 -6.54 6.91 9.36
C VAL A 49 -5.16 7.20 9.91
N SER A 50 -4.64 6.28 10.72
CA SER A 50 -3.33 6.46 11.34
C SER A 50 -2.22 6.59 10.30
N GLY A 51 -1.17 7.30 10.69
CA GLY A 51 0.04 7.40 9.90
C GLY A 51 0.58 6.01 9.57
N HIS A 52 1.12 5.89 8.37
CA HIS A 52 1.52 4.60 7.82
C HIS A 52 2.87 4.73 7.12
N TRP A 53 3.60 3.63 7.14
CA TRP A 53 4.80 3.50 6.33
C TRP A 53 4.38 3.33 4.86
N LYS A 54 5.03 4.07 3.97
CA LYS A 54 4.88 3.88 2.53
C LYS A 54 6.24 3.71 1.90
N TRP A 55 6.36 2.80 0.94
CA TRP A 55 7.58 2.68 0.17
C TRP A 55 7.75 3.90 -0.74
N SER A 56 8.85 4.64 -0.58
CA SER A 56 9.21 5.71 -1.51
C SER A 56 10.12 5.16 -2.59
N LYS A 57 9.61 5.01 -3.82
CA LYS A 57 10.44 4.62 -4.99
C LYS A 57 11.60 5.60 -5.21
N ARG A 58 11.39 6.91 -5.01
CA ARG A 58 12.44 7.92 -5.16
C ARG A 58 13.55 7.78 -4.11
N LYS A 59 13.19 7.55 -2.85
CA LYS A 59 14.17 7.46 -1.74
C LYS A 59 14.66 6.03 -1.46
N GLN A 60 14.14 5.04 -2.20
CA GLN A 60 14.38 3.61 -2.01
C GLN A 60 14.30 3.19 -0.52
N LYS A 61 13.32 3.73 0.22
CA LYS A 61 13.11 3.41 1.63
C LYS A 61 11.66 3.62 2.06
N TYR A 62 11.28 2.99 3.16
CA TYR A 62 10.03 3.30 3.84
C TYR A 62 10.09 4.71 4.42
N VAL A 63 9.06 5.51 4.14
CA VAL A 63 8.88 6.84 4.69
C VAL A 63 7.57 6.90 5.47
N TRP A 64 7.55 7.65 6.56
CA TRP A 64 6.34 7.88 7.34
C TRP A 64 5.41 8.85 6.61
N GLY A 65 4.19 8.43 6.33
CA GLY A 65 3.08 9.34 6.00
C GLY A 65 2.32 9.68 7.27
N LYS A 66 2.10 10.98 7.54
CA LYS A 66 1.30 11.42 8.68
C LYS A 66 -0.15 10.92 8.53
N GLY A 67 -0.77 10.57 9.66
CA GLY A 67 -2.19 10.24 9.73
C GLY A 67 -3.08 11.41 9.36
N ARG A 68 -4.31 11.09 8.99
CA ARG A 68 -5.32 12.07 8.59
C ARG A 68 -6.72 11.61 8.96
N TRP A 69 -7.62 12.56 9.06
CA TRP A 69 -9.05 12.28 9.07
C TRP A 69 -9.51 11.98 7.64
N GLU A 70 -10.16 10.83 7.45
CA GLU A 70 -10.87 10.50 6.21
C GLU A 70 -12.37 10.38 6.45
N ARG A 71 -13.15 10.61 5.40
CA ARG A 71 -14.59 10.36 5.45
C ARG A 71 -14.84 8.85 5.57
N LYS A 72 -15.69 8.45 6.53
CA LYS A 72 -16.14 7.07 6.72
C LYS A 72 -16.77 6.57 5.43
N LYS A 73 -16.34 5.39 4.97
CA LYS A 73 -17.05 4.65 3.92
C LYS A 73 -18.26 3.92 4.52
N LYS A 74 -19.42 4.03 3.87
CA LYS A 74 -20.65 3.34 4.31
C LYS A 74 -20.39 1.84 4.36
N ASN A 75 -20.79 1.18 5.45
CA ASN A 75 -20.61 -0.26 5.69
C ASN A 75 -19.16 -0.77 5.66
N HIS A 76 -18.16 0.11 5.82
CA HIS A 76 -16.77 -0.30 5.95
C HIS A 76 -16.17 0.20 7.26
N VAL A 77 -15.20 -0.54 7.76
CA VAL A 77 -14.37 -0.19 8.91
C VAL A 77 -12.93 0.02 8.44
N TRP A 78 -12.27 1.04 8.97
CA TRP A 78 -10.85 1.21 8.74
C TRP A 78 -10.08 0.15 9.53
N LYS A 79 -9.28 -0.65 8.83
CA LYS A 79 -8.31 -1.57 9.42
C LYS A 79 -6.93 -0.94 9.34
N GLU A 80 -6.32 -0.75 10.51
CA GLU A 80 -5.01 -0.12 10.60
C GLU A 80 -3.91 -0.96 9.94
N GLY A 81 -2.97 -0.26 9.31
CA GLY A 81 -1.78 -0.89 8.75
C GLY A 81 -0.87 -1.44 9.86
N HIS A 82 -0.10 -2.46 9.53
CA HIS A 82 0.81 -3.09 10.49
C HIS A 82 2.03 -3.70 9.80
N TRP A 83 3.12 -3.80 10.54
CA TRP A 83 4.26 -4.60 10.13
C TRP A 83 3.92 -6.08 10.29
N LYS A 84 4.15 -6.86 9.24
CA LYS A 84 4.05 -8.32 9.24
C LYS A 84 5.46 -8.89 9.05
N LYS A 85 5.82 -9.87 9.87
CA LYS A 85 7.07 -10.63 9.72
C LYS A 85 6.92 -11.62 8.58
N ASN A 86 7.94 -11.74 7.72
CA ASN A 86 8.06 -12.76 6.69
C ASN A 86 9.48 -13.35 6.72
N ASN A 87 9.72 -14.45 5.99
CA ASN A 87 11.01 -15.16 5.99
C ASN A 87 12.21 -14.28 5.58
N GLY A 88 11.99 -13.21 4.81
CA GLY A 88 13.03 -12.27 4.37
C GLY A 88 13.13 -10.97 5.19
N GLY A 89 12.36 -10.82 6.28
CA GLY A 89 12.33 -9.61 7.10
C GLY A 89 10.92 -9.08 7.36
N TRP A 90 10.78 -7.77 7.59
CA TRP A 90 9.50 -7.13 7.87
C TRP A 90 8.93 -6.44 6.64
N VAL A 91 7.63 -6.64 6.39
CA VAL A 91 6.85 -5.94 5.36
C VAL A 91 5.77 -5.09 6.01
N TRP A 92 5.57 -3.87 5.51
CA TRP A 92 4.43 -3.06 5.91
C TRP A 92 3.19 -3.48 5.13
N ILE A 93 2.14 -3.91 5.84
CA ILE A 93 0.81 -4.13 5.29
C ILE A 93 0.04 -2.81 5.41
N PRO A 94 -0.33 -2.15 4.29
CA PRO A 94 -1.10 -0.92 4.33
C PRO A 94 -2.46 -1.13 5.01
N GLY A 95 -2.89 -0.12 5.77
CA GLY A 95 -4.26 -0.06 6.25
C GLY A 95 -5.23 0.05 5.09
N HIS A 96 -6.43 -0.49 5.25
CA HIS A 96 -7.44 -0.51 4.21
C HIS A 96 -8.84 -0.48 4.83
N TRP A 97 -9.81 -0.12 3.99
CA TRP A 97 -11.22 -0.26 4.31
C TRP A 97 -11.63 -1.71 4.11
N LYS A 98 -12.26 -2.31 5.11
CA LYS A 98 -12.83 -3.66 5.07
C LYS A 98 -14.32 -3.60 5.38
#